data_AF-A0A2T2TIT1-F1
#
_entry.id   AF-A0A2T2TIT1-F1
#
_cell.length_a   1.000
_cell.length_b   1.000
_cell.length_c   1.000
_cell.angle_alpha   90.00
_cell.angle_beta   90.00
_cell.angle_gamma   90.00
#
_symmetry.space_group_name_H-M   'P 1'
#
loop_
_entity.id
_entity.type
_entity.pdbx_description
1 polymer ?
#
loop_
_entity_poly.entity_id
_entity_poly.type
_entity_poly.pdbx_seq_one_letter_code
_entity_poly.pdbx_strand_id
1 'polypeptide(L)'
;MRFPIRRATSNDAETLARFGERLARESEGKTLDPATIRAGVRSVFERERGAFYLVAETPDDDEEEENMPAGTLMVTREWSDWRNGFFWWM
;
A
#
# COMPACT_ATOMS: atom_id res chain seq x y z
N MET A 1 -20.04 0.34 -11.12
CA MET A 1 -18.80 1.03 -10.73
C MET A 1 -17.74 -0.02 -10.48
N ARG A 2 -16.60 0.03 -11.18
CA ARG A 2 -15.48 -0.93 -11.04
C ARG A 2 -14.24 -0.13 -10.65
N PHE A 3 -13.53 -0.57 -9.63
CA PHE A 3 -12.24 -0.01 -9.24
C PHE A 3 -11.14 -0.91 -9.80
N PRO A 4 -10.37 -0.48 -10.82
CA PRO A 4 -9.22 -1.25 -11.27
C PRO A 4 -8.23 -1.42 -10.13
N ILE A 5 -7.60 -2.61 -10.07
CA ILE A 5 -6.57 -2.91 -9.08
C ILE A 5 -5.25 -3.09 -9.83
N ARG A 6 -4.22 -2.37 -9.38
CA ARG A 6 -2.85 -2.52 -9.90
C ARG A 6 -1.83 -2.62 -8.78
N ARG A 7 -0.62 -3.08 -9.12
CA ARG A 7 0.53 -2.90 -8.23
C ARG A 7 0.85 -1.42 -8.12
N ALA A 8 1.16 -1.00 -6.90
CA ALA A 8 1.67 0.34 -6.67
C ALA A 8 3.06 0.48 -7.28
N THR A 9 3.41 1.71 -7.63
CA THR A 9 4.73 2.14 -8.08
C THR A 9 5.31 3.13 -7.05
N SER A 10 6.58 3.50 -7.22
CA SER A 10 7.20 4.54 -6.39
C SER A 10 6.46 5.87 -6.42
N ASN A 11 5.70 6.17 -7.49
CA ASN A 11 4.91 7.40 -7.61
C ASN A 11 3.74 7.44 -6.63
N ASP A 12 3.26 6.28 -6.17
CA ASP A 12 2.17 6.20 -5.20
C ASP A 12 2.64 6.43 -3.75
N ALA A 13 3.96 6.46 -3.50
CA ALA A 13 4.54 6.40 -2.16
C ALA A 13 4.03 7.48 -1.20
N GLU A 14 3.85 8.72 -1.67
CA GLU A 14 3.33 9.79 -0.81
C GLU A 14 1.86 9.56 -0.46
N THR A 15 1.05 9.11 -1.42
CA THR A 15 -0.37 8.78 -1.18
C THR A 15 -0.52 7.59 -0.25
N LEU A 16 0.28 6.55 -0.43
CA LEU A 16 0.33 5.38 0.46
C LEU A 16 0.73 5.75 1.89
N ALA A 17 1.70 6.64 2.07
CA ALA A 17 2.09 7.12 3.39
C ALA A 17 0.94 7.85 4.10
N ARG A 18 0.25 8.76 3.38
CA ARG A 18 -0.94 9.45 3.92
C ARG A 18 -2.07 8.47 4.29
N PHE A 19 -2.28 7.44 3.47
CA PHE A 19 -3.26 6.39 3.78
C PHE A 19 -2.89 5.62 5.04
N GLY A 20 -1.62 5.24 5.21
CA GLY A 20 -1.17 4.59 6.43
C GLY A 20 -1.27 5.47 7.68
N GLU A 21 -0.98 6.78 7.57
CA GLU A 21 -1.18 7.74 8.67
C GLU A 21 -2.65 7.80 9.10
N ARG A 22 -3.56 7.91 8.13
CA ARG A 22 -5.01 7.94 8.38
C ARG A 22 -5.52 6.63 8.95
N LEU A 23 -5.12 5.50 8.37
CA LEU A 23 -5.49 4.17 8.85
C LEU A 23 -5.09 3.99 10.32
N ALA A 24 -3.83 4.26 10.66
CA ALA A 24 -3.35 4.13 12.05
C ALA A 24 -4.11 5.03 13.03
N ARG A 25 -4.54 6.21 12.57
CA ARG A 25 -5.34 7.12 13.38
C ARG A 25 -6.77 6.63 13.56
N GLU A 26 -7.40 6.12 12.49
CA GLU A 26 -8.80 5.68 12.47
C GLU A 26 -9.01 4.35 13.20
N SER A 27 -8.12 3.37 13.01
CA SER A 27 -8.29 2.03 13.58
C SER A 27 -7.68 1.88 14.98
N GLU A 28 -6.58 2.59 15.26
CA GLU A 28 -5.78 2.39 16.47
C GLU A 28 -5.57 3.69 17.28
N GLY A 29 -6.09 4.84 16.83
CA GLY A 29 -5.91 6.13 17.49
C GLY A 29 -4.49 6.68 17.46
N LYS A 30 -3.56 6.05 16.72
CA LYS A 30 -2.14 6.39 16.71
C LYS A 30 -1.83 7.56 15.77
N THR A 31 -0.90 8.42 16.19
CA THR A 31 -0.27 9.40 15.30
C THR A 31 1.09 8.87 14.91
N LEU A 32 1.31 8.62 13.63
CA LEU A 32 2.60 8.20 13.11
C LEU A 32 3.49 9.42 12.86
N ASP A 33 4.81 9.24 13.03
CA ASP A 33 5.79 10.22 12.59
C ASP A 33 5.83 10.24 11.05
N PRO A 34 5.56 11.40 10.41
CA PRO A 34 5.44 11.48 8.96
C PRO A 34 6.74 11.17 8.19
N ALA A 35 7.91 11.36 8.79
CA ALA A 35 9.18 11.02 8.14
C ALA A 35 9.40 9.51 8.13
N THR A 36 9.07 8.85 9.24
CA THR A 36 9.23 7.41 9.45
C THR A 36 8.34 6.60 8.50
N ILE A 37 7.04 6.93 8.40
CA ILE A 37 6.13 6.20 7.52
C ILE A 37 6.49 6.39 6.03
N ARG A 38 6.86 7.60 5.61
CA ARG A 38 7.33 7.85 4.23
C ARG A 38 8.56 7.04 3.90
N ALA A 39 9.55 7.01 4.80
CA ALA A 39 10.74 6.19 4.61
C ALA A 39 10.40 4.69 4.55
N GLY A 40 9.49 4.23 5.41
CA GLY A 40 8.99 2.86 5.42
C GLY A 40 8.38 2.45 4.08
N VAL A 41 7.40 3.22 3.59
CA VAL A 41 6.71 3.00 2.32
C VAL A 41 7.69 3.03 1.14
N ARG A 42 8.57 4.05 1.05
CA ARG A 42 9.59 4.12 -0.01
C ARG A 42 10.49 2.90 -0.03
N SER A 43 10.87 2.41 1.14
CA SER A 43 11.77 1.26 1.25
C SER A 43 11.18 -0.05 0.72
N VAL A 44 9.86 -0.15 0.53
CA VAL A 44 9.21 -1.30 -0.12
C VAL A 44 9.51 -1.32 -1.62
N PHE A 45 9.68 -0.15 -2.25
CA PHE A 45 10.00 -0.03 -3.67
C PHE A 45 11.50 -0.12 -3.96
N GLU A 46 12.34 0.34 -3.02
CA GLU A 46 13.80 0.38 -3.19
C GLU A 46 14.50 -0.95 -2.85
N ARG A 47 13.87 -1.79 -2.04
CA ARG A 47 14.46 -3.05 -1.55
C ARG A 47 13.49 -4.20 -1.73
N GLU A 48 14.01 -5.36 -2.12
CA GLU A 48 13.25 -6.61 -2.05
C GLU A 48 12.99 -7.01 -0.60
N ARG A 49 11.97 -6.41 0.02
CA ARG A 49 11.52 -6.75 1.38
C ARG A 49 10.54 -7.91 1.41
N GLY A 50 10.25 -8.52 0.26
CA GLY A 50 9.18 -9.50 0.13
C GLY A 50 7.79 -8.92 0.40
N ALA A 51 7.64 -7.61 0.23
CA ALA A 51 6.38 -6.89 0.38
C ALA A 51 6.04 -6.11 -0.89
N PHE A 52 4.77 -5.88 -1.15
CA PHE A 52 4.30 -5.00 -2.22
C PHE A 52 2.96 -4.37 -1.84
N TYR A 53 2.63 -3.25 -2.47
CA TYR A 53 1.31 -2.64 -2.34
C TYR A 53 0.46 -2.92 -3.57
N LEU A 54 -0.82 -3.14 -3.34
CA LEU A 54 -1.88 -2.99 -4.33
C LEU A 54 -2.59 -1.67 -4.08
N VAL A 55 -3.02 -1.02 -5.16
CA VAL A 55 -3.90 0.16 -5.11
C VAL A 55 -5.16 -0.12 -5.89
N ALA A 56 -6.28 0.30 -5.32
CA ALA A 56 -7.54 0.44 -6.03
C ALA A 56 -7.60 1.84 -6.60
N GLU A 57 -7.84 1.96 -7.89
CA GLU A 57 -7.93 3.22 -8.61
C GLU A 57 -9.38 3.70 -8.67
N THR A 58 -9.59 5.01 -8.59
CA THR A 58 -10.90 5.61 -8.92
C THR A 58 -11.32 5.15 -10.32
N PRO A 59 -12.62 4.96 -10.58
CA PRO A 59 -13.08 4.63 -11.93
C PRO A 59 -12.81 5.81 -12.87
N ASP A 60 -12.46 5.50 -14.12
CA ASP A 60 -12.46 6.46 -15.22
C ASP A 60 -13.92 6.91 -15.46
N ASP A 61 -14.35 8.01 -14.85
CA ASP A 61 -15.61 8.65 -15.19
C ASP A 61 -15.42 9.71 -16.31
N ASP A 62 -14.18 10.19 -16.53
CA ASP A 62 -13.78 11.12 -17.60
C ASP A 62 -12.36 10.79 -18.12
N GLU A 63 -12.17 10.68 -19.45
CA GLU A 63 -10.91 10.25 -20.11
C GLU A 63 -9.70 11.19 -19.88
N GLU A 64 -9.89 12.35 -19.25
CA GLU A 64 -8.85 13.38 -19.05
C GLU A 64 -8.21 13.38 -17.65
N GLU A 65 -8.79 12.69 -16.65
CA GLU A 65 -8.21 12.62 -15.30
C GLU A 65 -7.33 11.38 -15.09
N GLU A 66 -6.13 11.58 -14.53
CA GLU A 66 -5.31 10.46 -14.08
C GLU A 66 -6.01 9.74 -12.91
N ASN A 67 -6.19 8.43 -13.04
CA ASN A 67 -6.75 7.60 -12.00
C ASN A 67 -5.99 7.73 -10.67
N MET A 68 -6.71 8.17 -9.64
CA MET A 68 -6.14 8.38 -8.32
C MET A 68 -6.31 7.13 -7.45
N PRO A 69 -5.34 6.79 -6.59
CA PRO A 69 -5.54 5.73 -5.60
C PRO A 69 -6.71 6.08 -4.68
N ALA A 70 -7.74 5.23 -4.68
CA ALA A 70 -8.91 5.29 -3.81
C ALA A 70 -8.74 4.42 -2.54
N GLY A 71 -7.84 3.44 -2.59
CA GLY A 71 -7.54 2.56 -1.47
C GLY A 71 -6.25 1.78 -1.69
N THR A 72 -5.75 1.16 -0.63
CA THR A 72 -4.53 0.36 -0.70
C THR A 72 -4.59 -0.89 0.18
N LEU A 73 -3.82 -1.89 -0.22
CA LEU A 73 -3.52 -3.09 0.54
C LEU A 73 -2.00 -3.33 0.50
N MET A 74 -1.38 -3.47 1.67
CA MET A 74 -0.02 -3.96 1.77
C MET A 74 -0.06 -5.49 1.86
N VAL A 75 0.77 -6.16 1.07
CA VAL A 75 0.99 -7.60 1.18
C VAL A 75 2.43 -7.82 1.61
N THR A 76 2.62 -8.61 2.66
CA THR A 76 3.93 -9.09 3.10
C THR A 76 4.00 -10.61 2.95
N ARG A 77 5.18 -11.19 3.11
CA ARG A 77 5.36 -12.65 3.10
C ARG A 77 5.86 -13.13 4.44
N GLU A 78 5.25 -14.20 4.93
CA GLU A 78 5.68 -14.92 6.12
C GLU A 78 6.09 -16.34 5.75
N TRP A 79 7.19 -16.84 6.33
CA TRP A 79 7.61 -18.23 6.17
C TRP A 79 6.83 -19.12 7.12
N SER A 80 6.16 -20.14 6.60
CA SER A 80 5.51 -21.19 7.39
C SER A 80 6.42 -22.41 7.46
N ASP A 81 6.93 -22.70 8.65
CA ASP A 81 7.66 -23.93 8.97
C ASP A 81 6.77 -25.19 8.80
N TRP A 82 5.49 -25.11 9.15
CA TRP A 82 4.53 -26.21 9.00
C TRP A 82 4.26 -26.59 7.55
N ARG A 83 4.44 -25.65 6.62
CA ARG A 83 4.15 -25.83 5.19
C ARG A 83 5.39 -25.70 4.31
N ASN A 84 6.56 -25.50 4.92
CA ASN A 84 7.85 -25.31 4.26
C ASN A 84 7.77 -24.32 3.07
N GLY A 85 7.16 -23.15 3.28
CA GLY A 85 6.89 -22.21 2.20
C GLY A 85 6.47 -20.81 2.65
N PHE A 86 6.52 -19.85 1.71
CA PHE A 86 6.05 -18.48 1.94
C PHE A 86 4.54 -18.36 1.75
N PHE A 87 3.89 -17.66 2.67
CA PHE A 87 2.48 -17.30 2.64
C PHE A 87 2.34 -15.78 2.55
N TRP A 88 1.29 -15.32 1.89
CA TRP A 88 0.96 -13.90 1.88
C TRP A 88 0.22 -13.54 3.16
N TRP A 89 0.63 -12.43 3.76
CA TRP A 89 0.03 -11.83 4.93
C TRP A 89 -0.45 -10.42 4.60
N MET A 90 -1.60 -10.03 5.17
CA MET A 90 -2.33 -8.78 4.90
C MET A 90 -2.69 -8.09 6.20
#